data_AF-A0A1H9WRR7-F1
#
_entry.id   AF-A0A1H9WRR7-F1
#
_cell.length_a   1.000
_cell.length_b   1.000
_cell.length_c   1.000
_cell.angle_alpha   90.00
_cell.angle_beta   90.00
_cell.angle_gamma   90.00
#
_symmetry.space_group_name_H-M   'P 1'
#
loop_
_entity.id
_entity.type
_entity.pdbx_description
1 polymer ?
#
loop_
_entity_poly.entity_id
_entity_poly.type
_entity_poly.pdbx_seq_one_letter_code
_entity_poly.pdbx_strand_id
1 'polypeptide(L)'
;MTRDDGTPAIGDVVLSARNVAKSFGNVHALKGVNFDVHYGQVTTLFGENGAGKSTLMKILSGVITPSSGEIVLDGAPVVFHSSTDARDRGISIIHQELSLAPNLSVRDNIFMGREITGPRGVDYAEEERQSRALMEELEEDIDPRTPVEDLRLGQQQVVEIARALSVNSRILIMDEPTSALSASEVEVLFKVIRDLKARGVAIVYISHHLEEALQITDHAVVLRDGAMTANAPRDQIDLEWIVRNMVGENFDLGSPPEGHGIGEVALSIRDLDVPDASGKDRLAVDGVSIDVRAGEIVCIYGLMGAGRTEMMECVAGRLRSNGGSVTLLGEDVTRLRISERIARGLVLVPEDRQRDGLVQTMSVGQNLSLASISEFTRGLFTSNRRESGIVQDSIRDVHIKTDGGGAAIGSLSGGNQQKVVIGKMLATKPKVVMLDEPSRGIDVGAKAEVFGLLAEGARDGLAVLYSTSEVGECLSVAHRIIVMARGRIAAEFGPDATKEQIMAASGEAVAA
;
A
#
# COMPACT_ATOMS: atom_id res chain seq x y z
N MET A 1 17.35 -30.21 -38.24
CA MET A 1 16.04 -29.71 -38.70
C MET A 1 15.67 -28.57 -37.77
N THR A 2 16.01 -27.36 -38.20
CA THR A 2 15.74 -26.09 -37.52
C THR A 2 14.25 -25.80 -37.60
N ARG A 3 13.60 -25.59 -36.45
CA ARG A 3 12.24 -25.06 -36.37
C ARG A 3 12.30 -23.60 -36.78
N ASP A 4 11.69 -23.27 -37.91
CA ASP A 4 11.47 -21.91 -38.41
C ASP A 4 9.96 -21.78 -38.68
N ASP A 5 9.20 -21.85 -37.59
CA ASP A 5 7.74 -21.71 -37.55
C ASP A 5 7.30 -20.31 -37.10
N GLY A 6 8.23 -19.33 -37.05
CA GLY A 6 7.94 -17.93 -36.70
C GLY A 6 7.33 -17.74 -35.31
N THR A 7 7.38 -18.77 -34.47
CA THR A 7 6.84 -18.74 -33.10
C THR A 7 7.95 -18.25 -32.18
N PRO A 8 7.75 -17.17 -31.40
CA PRO A 8 8.78 -16.65 -30.51
C PRO A 8 9.23 -17.70 -29.49
N ALA A 9 10.52 -17.71 -29.17
CA ALA A 9 11.07 -18.53 -28.10
C ALA A 9 10.85 -17.86 -26.74
N ILE A 10 10.87 -18.66 -25.66
CA ILE A 10 10.79 -18.11 -24.29
C ILE A 10 11.93 -17.12 -24.08
N GLY A 11 11.59 -15.90 -23.64
CA GLY A 11 12.53 -14.81 -23.44
C GLY A 11 12.74 -13.91 -24.66
N ASP A 12 12.12 -14.17 -25.81
CA ASP A 12 12.14 -13.24 -26.94
C ASP A 12 11.28 -12.01 -26.65
N VAL A 13 11.74 -10.82 -27.06
CA VAL A 13 10.96 -9.58 -26.92
C VAL A 13 9.79 -9.58 -27.90
N VAL A 14 8.56 -9.59 -27.37
CA VAL A 14 7.32 -9.57 -28.17
C VAL A 14 6.66 -8.19 -28.24
N LEU A 15 6.91 -7.33 -27.26
CA LEU A 15 6.48 -5.94 -27.24
C LEU A 15 7.60 -5.07 -26.68
N SER A 16 7.90 -3.97 -27.37
CA SER A 16 8.94 -3.03 -26.97
C SER A 16 8.42 -1.60 -27.09
N ALA A 17 8.52 -0.83 -26.00
CA ALA A 17 8.44 0.62 -26.05
C ALA A 17 9.84 1.17 -26.28
N ARG A 18 10.04 1.97 -27.32
CA ARG A 18 11.33 2.54 -27.70
C ARG A 18 11.30 4.05 -27.57
N ASN A 19 12.11 4.58 -26.65
CA ASN A 19 12.24 6.00 -26.35
C ASN A 19 10.88 6.70 -26.16
N VAL A 20 9.94 6.02 -25.49
CA VAL A 20 8.58 6.50 -25.30
C VAL A 20 8.56 7.63 -24.28
N ALA A 21 8.05 8.79 -24.69
CA ALA A 21 7.87 9.94 -23.82
C ALA A 21 6.41 10.39 -23.80
N LYS A 22 5.97 10.96 -22.68
CA LYS A 22 4.63 11.50 -22.52
C LYS A 22 4.65 12.74 -21.65
N SER A 23 4.09 13.82 -22.19
CA SER A 23 3.92 15.09 -21.47
C SER A 23 2.44 15.47 -21.40
N PHE A 24 2.01 15.99 -20.25
CA PHE A 24 0.70 16.56 -20.01
C PHE A 24 0.88 18.02 -19.59
N GLY A 25 0.77 18.95 -20.54
CA GLY A 25 1.12 20.34 -20.31
C GLY A 25 2.58 20.46 -19.86
N ASN A 26 2.80 20.98 -18.64
CA ASN A 26 4.13 21.18 -18.06
C ASN A 26 4.68 19.93 -17.32
N VAL A 27 3.88 18.87 -17.18
CA VAL A 27 4.29 17.65 -16.47
C VAL A 27 4.83 16.62 -17.47
N HIS A 28 6.08 16.22 -17.29
CA HIS A 28 6.72 15.15 -18.06
C HIS A 28 6.54 13.81 -17.34
N ALA A 29 5.49 13.06 -17.69
CA ALA A 29 5.16 11.79 -17.07
C ALA A 29 6.09 10.64 -17.50
N LEU A 30 6.59 10.66 -18.74
CA LEU A 30 7.62 9.73 -19.23
C LEU A 30 8.68 10.50 -20.02
N LYS A 31 9.95 10.18 -19.80
CA LYS A 31 11.14 10.87 -20.32
C LYS A 31 12.00 9.96 -21.19
N GLY A 32 11.41 9.32 -22.20
CA GLY A 32 12.14 8.46 -23.14
C GLY A 32 12.42 7.08 -22.57
N VAL A 33 11.37 6.38 -22.13
CA VAL A 33 11.47 5.04 -21.55
C VAL A 33 11.66 3.99 -22.64
N ASN A 34 12.60 3.07 -22.39
CA ASN A 34 12.74 1.83 -23.16
C ASN A 34 12.24 0.69 -22.28
N PHE A 35 11.29 -0.11 -22.76
CA PHE A 35 10.67 -1.17 -21.95
C PHE A 35 10.33 -2.35 -22.84
N ASP A 36 10.85 -3.52 -22.49
CA ASP A 36 10.69 -4.75 -23.25
C ASP A 36 9.86 -5.77 -22.45
N VAL A 37 8.93 -6.41 -23.15
CA VAL A 37 8.08 -7.48 -22.64
C VAL A 37 8.44 -8.77 -23.36
N HIS A 38 8.70 -9.80 -22.57
CA HIS A 38 9.32 -11.03 -23.06
C HIS A 38 8.31 -12.18 -23.11
N TYR A 39 8.35 -12.97 -24.17
CA TYR A 39 7.46 -14.10 -24.41
C TYR A 39 7.59 -15.15 -23.30
N GLY A 40 6.45 -15.58 -22.74
CA GLY A 40 6.42 -16.59 -21.69
C GLY A 40 7.22 -16.20 -20.44
N GLN A 41 7.25 -14.90 -20.10
CA GLN A 41 7.93 -14.39 -18.92
C GLN A 41 7.13 -13.27 -18.24
N VAL A 42 7.39 -13.07 -16.95
CA VAL A 42 6.85 -11.97 -16.15
C VAL A 42 7.86 -10.83 -16.10
N THR A 43 7.52 -9.72 -16.75
CA THR A 43 8.22 -8.45 -16.60
C THR A 43 7.54 -7.63 -15.51
N THR A 44 8.17 -7.52 -14.34
CA THR A 44 7.64 -6.76 -13.22
C THR A 44 8.14 -5.32 -13.27
N LEU A 45 7.21 -4.38 -13.16
CA LEU A 45 7.49 -2.96 -13.18
C LEU A 45 7.37 -2.36 -11.78
N PHE A 46 8.50 -2.01 -11.21
CA PHE A 46 8.64 -1.35 -9.92
C PHE A 46 8.81 0.17 -10.09
N GLY A 47 8.52 0.92 -9.05
CA GLY A 47 8.68 2.37 -9.03
C GLY A 47 7.77 3.05 -8.02
N GLU A 48 8.12 4.26 -7.61
CA GLU A 48 7.29 5.04 -6.67
C GLU A 48 5.94 5.45 -7.29
N ASN A 49 5.05 5.96 -6.44
CA ASN A 49 3.84 6.61 -6.90
C ASN A 49 4.20 7.85 -7.72
N GLY A 50 3.61 7.98 -8.91
CA GLY A 50 3.96 9.05 -9.85
C GLY A 50 5.21 8.79 -10.70
N ALA A 51 5.88 7.64 -10.58
CA ALA A 51 7.06 7.29 -11.39
C ALA A 51 6.79 7.13 -12.89
N GLY A 52 5.52 7.10 -13.32
CA GLY A 52 5.11 6.95 -14.72
C GLY A 52 4.58 5.57 -15.10
N LYS A 53 4.53 4.60 -14.16
CA LYS A 53 4.07 3.21 -14.39
C LYS A 53 2.72 3.12 -15.11
N SER A 54 1.66 3.68 -14.53
CA SER A 54 0.32 3.65 -15.13
C SER A 54 0.24 4.45 -16.43
N THR A 55 1.09 5.46 -16.62
CA THR A 55 1.17 6.17 -17.91
C THR A 55 1.76 5.27 -19.00
N LEU A 56 2.83 4.54 -18.68
CA LEU A 56 3.42 3.56 -19.59
C LEU A 56 2.40 2.46 -19.91
N MET A 57 1.71 1.92 -18.91
CA MET A 57 0.71 0.87 -19.12
C MET A 57 -0.45 1.34 -20.01
N LYS A 58 -0.98 2.55 -19.77
CA LYS A 58 -2.02 3.15 -20.64
C LYS A 58 -1.55 3.34 -22.08
N ILE A 59 -0.25 3.56 -22.30
CA ILE A 59 0.32 3.63 -23.66
C ILE A 59 0.40 2.24 -24.28
N LEU A 60 0.93 1.26 -23.55
CA LEU A 60 1.04 -0.12 -24.05
C LEU A 60 -0.33 -0.77 -24.32
N SER A 61 -1.35 -0.38 -23.57
CA SER A 61 -2.73 -0.87 -23.73
C SER A 61 -3.59 -0.02 -24.68
N GLY A 62 -3.01 0.96 -25.39
CA GLY A 62 -3.72 1.77 -26.40
C GLY A 62 -4.75 2.78 -25.85
N VAL A 63 -4.74 3.06 -24.55
CA VAL A 63 -5.63 4.05 -23.91
C VAL A 63 -5.13 5.48 -24.19
N ILE A 64 -3.81 5.67 -24.26
CA ILE A 64 -3.19 6.98 -24.49
C ILE A 64 -2.10 6.86 -25.55
N THR A 65 -2.04 7.80 -26.49
CA THR A 65 -0.94 7.90 -27.46
C THR A 65 0.29 8.57 -26.84
N PRO A 66 1.52 8.05 -27.06
CA PRO A 66 2.74 8.70 -26.60
C PRO A 66 2.96 10.05 -27.28
N SER A 67 3.71 10.95 -26.65
CA SER A 67 4.12 12.24 -27.25
C SER A 67 5.26 12.08 -28.25
N SER A 68 6.14 11.10 -28.01
CA SER A 68 7.22 10.70 -28.91
C SER A 68 7.65 9.26 -28.61
N GLY A 69 8.49 8.68 -29.49
CA GLY A 69 8.89 7.28 -29.43
C GLY A 69 7.95 6.38 -30.24
N GLU A 70 8.21 5.08 -30.19
CA GLU A 70 7.42 4.08 -30.92
C GLU A 70 7.14 2.85 -30.06
N ILE A 71 6.03 2.18 -30.36
CA ILE A 71 5.75 0.84 -29.84
C ILE A 71 6.02 -0.15 -30.96
N VAL A 72 6.71 -1.23 -30.65
CA VAL A 72 7.04 -2.31 -31.58
C VAL A 72 6.43 -3.59 -31.05
N LEU A 73 5.60 -4.24 -31.87
CA LEU A 73 4.95 -5.51 -31.55
C LEU A 73 5.38 -6.55 -32.58
N ASP A 74 5.87 -7.71 -32.13
CA ASP A 74 6.39 -8.78 -32.99
C ASP A 74 7.43 -8.28 -34.01
N GLY A 75 8.27 -7.33 -33.59
CA GLY A 75 9.32 -6.73 -34.43
C GLY A 75 8.87 -5.62 -35.38
N ALA A 76 7.56 -5.31 -35.47
CA ALA A 76 7.02 -4.27 -36.34
C ALA A 76 6.49 -3.06 -35.53
N PRO A 77 6.78 -1.80 -35.95
CA PRO A 77 6.16 -0.63 -35.34
C PRO A 77 4.63 -0.67 -35.43
N VAL A 78 3.95 -0.35 -34.34
CA VAL A 78 2.49 -0.33 -34.24
C VAL A 78 2.02 0.96 -33.58
N VAL A 79 0.86 1.44 -34.01
CA VAL A 79 0.14 2.55 -33.37
C VAL A 79 -1.23 2.02 -32.96
N PHE A 80 -1.54 2.09 -31.67
CA PHE A 80 -2.85 1.75 -31.17
C PHE A 80 -3.77 2.96 -31.23
N HIS A 81 -4.94 2.80 -31.84
CA HIS A 81 -5.94 3.86 -31.94
C HIS A 81 -6.98 3.82 -30.80
N SER A 82 -7.06 2.69 -30.09
CA SER A 82 -7.93 2.49 -28.92
C SER A 82 -7.47 1.27 -28.10
N SER A 83 -8.07 1.08 -26.92
CA SER A 83 -7.87 -0.15 -26.13
C SER A 83 -8.41 -1.40 -26.83
N THR A 84 -9.51 -1.27 -27.59
CA THR A 84 -10.04 -2.37 -28.43
C THR A 84 -9.02 -2.78 -29.49
N ASP A 85 -8.37 -1.82 -30.13
CA ASP A 85 -7.36 -2.03 -31.16
C ASP A 85 -6.10 -2.73 -30.62
N ALA A 86 -5.71 -2.45 -29.37
CA ALA A 86 -4.65 -3.17 -28.68
C ALA A 86 -5.08 -4.60 -28.29
N ARG A 87 -6.31 -4.77 -27.79
CA ARG A 87 -6.90 -6.07 -27.42
C ARG A 87 -7.03 -7.01 -28.61
N ASP A 88 -7.47 -6.50 -29.76
CA ASP A 88 -7.61 -7.30 -30.97
C ASP A 88 -6.24 -7.78 -31.51
N ARG A 89 -5.14 -7.13 -31.07
CA ARG A 89 -3.76 -7.59 -31.27
C ARG A 89 -3.23 -8.46 -30.11
N GLY A 90 -4.09 -8.86 -29.18
CA GLY A 90 -3.79 -9.78 -28.09
C GLY A 90 -3.20 -9.14 -26.83
N ILE A 91 -3.38 -7.83 -26.62
CA ILE A 91 -2.94 -7.11 -25.40
C ILE A 91 -4.13 -6.82 -24.50
N SER A 92 -4.16 -7.46 -23.33
CA SER A 92 -5.21 -7.25 -22.33
C SER A 92 -4.65 -6.57 -21.09
N ILE A 93 -5.50 -5.80 -20.39
CA ILE A 93 -5.13 -5.08 -19.17
C ILE A 93 -6.17 -5.31 -18.06
N ILE A 94 -5.68 -5.52 -16.85
CA ILE A 94 -6.43 -5.46 -15.59
C ILE A 94 -6.01 -4.17 -14.90
N HIS A 95 -6.97 -3.33 -14.57
CA HIS A 95 -6.73 -2.02 -13.96
C HIS A 95 -6.77 -2.11 -12.44
N GLN A 96 -6.11 -1.15 -11.77
CA GLN A 96 -6.12 -1.03 -10.31
C GLN A 96 -7.52 -0.70 -9.75
N GLU A 97 -8.28 0.16 -10.43
CA GLU A 97 -9.67 0.44 -10.08
C GLU A 97 -10.60 -0.52 -10.83
N LEU A 98 -11.51 -1.16 -10.08
CA LEU A 98 -12.51 -2.08 -10.63
C LEU A 98 -13.36 -1.38 -11.69
N SER A 99 -13.39 -1.96 -12.89
CA SER A 99 -14.17 -1.52 -14.03
C SER A 99 -15.26 -2.54 -14.36
N LEU A 100 -16.04 -2.92 -13.35
CA LEU A 100 -17.18 -3.83 -13.48
C LEU A 100 -18.50 -3.07 -13.44
N ALA A 101 -19.51 -3.56 -14.15
CA ALA A 101 -20.89 -3.10 -14.07
C ALA A 101 -21.57 -3.80 -12.87
N PRO A 102 -21.81 -3.11 -11.74
CA PRO A 102 -22.25 -3.76 -10.50
C PRO A 102 -23.62 -4.41 -10.62
N ASN A 103 -24.51 -3.80 -11.41
CA ASN A 103 -25.88 -4.23 -11.64
C ASN A 103 -26.03 -5.42 -12.63
N LEU A 104 -24.91 -5.94 -13.15
CA LEU A 104 -24.89 -7.05 -14.09
C LEU A 104 -24.26 -8.28 -13.44
N SER A 105 -24.58 -9.47 -13.97
CA SER A 105 -24.05 -10.72 -13.44
C SER A 105 -22.54 -10.86 -13.72
N VAL A 106 -21.89 -11.76 -12.98
CA VAL A 106 -20.50 -12.15 -13.23
C VAL A 106 -20.29 -12.58 -14.69
N ARG A 107 -21.16 -13.44 -15.23
CA ARG A 107 -21.16 -13.86 -16.64
C ARG A 107 -21.19 -12.65 -17.56
N ASP A 108 -22.15 -11.75 -17.36
CA ASP A 108 -22.33 -10.59 -18.25
C ASP A 108 -21.11 -9.67 -18.20
N ASN A 109 -20.50 -9.49 -17.03
CA ASN A 109 -19.25 -8.73 -16.89
C ASN A 109 -18.07 -9.40 -17.61
N ILE A 110 -17.95 -10.72 -17.56
CA ILE A 110 -16.90 -11.49 -18.24
C ILE A 110 -17.06 -11.40 -19.77
N PHE A 111 -18.28 -11.37 -20.31
CA PHE A 111 -18.52 -11.41 -21.76
C PHE A 111 -18.93 -10.07 -22.39
N MET A 112 -19.01 -8.99 -21.61
CA MET A 112 -19.45 -7.67 -22.08
C MET A 112 -18.68 -7.20 -23.33
N GLY A 113 -19.42 -6.88 -24.40
CA GLY A 113 -18.87 -6.41 -25.67
C GLY A 113 -18.14 -7.49 -26.48
N ARG A 114 -18.31 -8.76 -26.10
CA ARG A 114 -17.79 -9.96 -26.78
C ARG A 114 -18.73 -11.15 -26.55
N GLU A 115 -20.02 -10.89 -26.56
CA GLU A 115 -21.05 -11.88 -26.27
C GLU A 115 -20.91 -13.06 -27.24
N ILE A 116 -21.01 -14.29 -26.70
CA ILE A 116 -20.93 -15.49 -27.53
C ILE A 116 -22.23 -15.57 -28.32
N THR A 117 -22.15 -15.48 -29.66
CA THR A 117 -23.34 -15.50 -30.51
C THR A 117 -23.61 -16.90 -31.05
N GLY A 118 -24.87 -17.33 -30.91
CA GLY A 118 -25.42 -18.55 -31.51
C GLY A 118 -26.52 -18.24 -32.53
N PRO A 119 -27.19 -19.27 -33.07
CA PRO A 119 -28.21 -19.13 -34.13
C PRO A 119 -29.45 -18.31 -33.75
N ARG A 120 -29.67 -18.04 -32.45
CA ARG A 120 -30.85 -17.33 -31.90
C ARG A 120 -30.51 -16.07 -31.10
N GLY A 121 -29.27 -15.57 -31.20
CA GLY A 121 -28.77 -14.45 -30.39
C GLY A 121 -27.64 -14.91 -29.46
N VAL A 122 -27.51 -14.27 -28.30
CA VAL A 122 -26.46 -14.60 -27.32
C VAL A 122 -26.67 -16.01 -26.73
N ASP A 123 -25.60 -16.81 -26.70
CA ASP A 123 -25.56 -18.13 -26.11
C ASP A 123 -25.15 -18.06 -24.63
N TYR A 124 -26.12 -17.65 -23.80
CA TYR A 124 -25.91 -17.53 -22.36
C TYR A 124 -25.54 -18.85 -21.67
N ALA A 125 -25.90 -20.00 -22.26
CA ALA A 125 -25.57 -21.30 -21.70
C ALA A 125 -24.08 -21.59 -21.86
N GLU A 126 -23.51 -21.25 -23.01
CA GLU A 126 -22.08 -21.36 -23.24
C GLU A 126 -21.27 -20.33 -22.42
N GLU A 127 -21.74 -19.08 -22.33
CA GLU A 127 -21.11 -18.07 -21.47
C GLU A 127 -21.11 -18.48 -20.00
N GLU A 128 -22.20 -19.07 -19.49
CA GLU A 128 -22.28 -19.58 -18.12
C GLU A 128 -21.32 -20.76 -17.91
N ARG A 129 -21.22 -21.68 -18.89
CA ARG A 129 -20.29 -22.82 -18.84
C ARG A 129 -18.84 -22.34 -18.77
N GLN A 130 -18.45 -21.37 -19.60
CA GLN A 130 -17.11 -20.80 -19.60
C GLN A 130 -16.82 -19.99 -18.33
N SER A 131 -17.79 -19.21 -17.85
CA SER A 131 -17.67 -18.47 -16.59
C SER A 131 -17.40 -19.42 -15.42
N ARG A 132 -18.13 -20.54 -15.34
CA ARG A 132 -17.94 -21.53 -14.28
C ARG A 132 -16.55 -22.17 -14.31
N ALA A 133 -16.07 -22.51 -15.51
CA ALA A 133 -14.72 -23.05 -15.67
C ALA A 133 -13.63 -22.04 -15.24
N LEU A 134 -13.82 -20.74 -15.50
CA LEU A 134 -12.90 -19.69 -15.05
C LEU A 134 -12.91 -19.53 -13.52
N MET A 135 -14.09 -19.57 -12.89
CA MET A 135 -14.20 -19.52 -11.43
C MET A 135 -13.53 -20.75 -10.78
N GLU A 136 -13.69 -21.94 -11.37
CA GLU A 136 -12.99 -23.16 -10.93
C GLU A 136 -11.47 -23.06 -11.09
N GLU A 137 -10.96 -22.48 -12.19
CA GLU A 137 -9.52 -22.22 -12.40
C GLU A 137 -8.96 -21.24 -11.34
N LEU A 138 -9.79 -20.29 -10.90
CA LEU A 138 -9.48 -19.30 -9.88
C LEU A 138 -9.84 -19.76 -8.45
N GLU A 139 -10.21 -21.02 -8.27
CA GLU A 139 -10.56 -21.64 -6.98
C GLU A 139 -11.64 -20.89 -6.18
N GLU A 140 -12.55 -20.19 -6.87
CA GLU A 140 -13.65 -19.43 -6.29
C GLU A 140 -15.00 -20.09 -6.58
N ASP A 141 -15.86 -20.21 -5.55
CA ASP A 141 -17.22 -20.74 -5.69
C ASP A 141 -18.21 -19.58 -5.89
N ILE A 142 -18.15 -18.96 -7.08
CA ILE A 142 -19.03 -17.86 -7.46
C ILE A 142 -19.99 -18.34 -8.55
N ASP A 143 -21.30 -18.25 -8.27
CA ASP A 143 -22.32 -18.49 -9.30
C ASP A 143 -22.22 -17.40 -10.40
N PRO A 144 -21.99 -17.77 -11.68
CA PRO A 144 -21.93 -16.82 -12.79
C PRO A 144 -23.15 -15.91 -12.93
N ARG A 145 -24.31 -16.27 -12.36
CA ARG A 145 -25.54 -15.48 -12.41
C ARG A 145 -25.64 -14.43 -11.31
N THR A 146 -24.76 -14.47 -10.31
CA THR A 146 -24.75 -13.51 -9.20
C THR A 146 -24.42 -12.10 -9.73
N PRO A 147 -25.21 -11.06 -9.37
CA PRO A 147 -24.85 -9.67 -9.60
C PRO A 147 -23.51 -9.31 -8.96
N VAL A 148 -22.67 -8.55 -9.67
CA VAL A 148 -21.34 -8.17 -9.14
C VAL A 148 -21.45 -7.32 -7.86
N GLU A 149 -22.51 -6.52 -7.72
CA GLU A 149 -22.75 -5.72 -6.51
C GLU A 149 -22.95 -6.55 -5.23
N ASP A 150 -23.32 -7.83 -5.36
CA ASP A 150 -23.50 -8.75 -4.23
C ASP A 150 -22.18 -9.41 -3.80
N LEU A 151 -21.09 -9.22 -4.56
CA LEU A 151 -19.79 -9.81 -4.28
C LEU A 151 -18.94 -8.93 -3.36
N ARG A 152 -18.06 -9.57 -2.58
CA ARG A 152 -17.02 -8.88 -1.80
C ARG A 152 -15.96 -8.30 -2.73
N LEU A 153 -15.22 -7.29 -2.26
CA LEU A 153 -14.20 -6.60 -3.08
C LEU A 153 -13.16 -7.56 -3.70
N GLY A 154 -12.63 -8.52 -2.92
CA GLY A 154 -11.70 -9.54 -3.44
C GLY A 154 -12.32 -10.39 -4.55
N GLN A 155 -13.57 -10.83 -4.37
CA GLN A 155 -14.31 -11.58 -5.39
C GLN A 155 -14.57 -10.74 -6.65
N GLN A 156 -14.83 -9.44 -6.51
CA GLN A 156 -14.94 -8.54 -7.66
C GLN A 156 -13.60 -8.47 -8.43
N GLN A 157 -12.47 -8.42 -7.72
CA GLN A 157 -11.14 -8.49 -8.35
C GLN A 157 -10.93 -9.82 -9.10
N VAL A 158 -11.36 -10.94 -8.54
CA VAL A 158 -11.31 -12.24 -9.22
C VAL A 158 -12.15 -12.24 -10.50
N VAL A 159 -13.32 -11.59 -10.50
CA VAL A 159 -14.15 -11.44 -11.72
C VAL A 159 -13.41 -10.64 -12.80
N GLU A 160 -12.66 -9.59 -12.44
CA GLU A 160 -11.83 -8.87 -13.41
C GLU A 160 -10.70 -9.72 -13.99
N ILE A 161 -10.04 -10.51 -13.14
CA ILE A 161 -9.03 -11.46 -13.56
C ILE A 161 -9.64 -12.47 -14.52
N ALA A 162 -10.77 -13.09 -14.17
CA ALA A 162 -11.51 -14.01 -15.03
C ALA A 162 -11.89 -13.39 -16.39
N ARG A 163 -12.34 -12.13 -16.38
CA ARG A 163 -12.62 -11.37 -17.60
C ARG A 163 -11.37 -11.26 -18.47
N ALA A 164 -10.20 -10.97 -17.91
CA ALA A 164 -8.96 -10.93 -18.71
C ALA A 164 -8.55 -12.31 -19.24
N LEU A 165 -8.75 -13.38 -18.45
CA LEU A 165 -8.43 -14.77 -18.82
C LEU A 165 -9.37 -15.36 -19.87
N SER A 166 -10.63 -14.91 -19.92
CA SER A 166 -11.61 -15.35 -20.92
C SER A 166 -11.22 -14.96 -22.36
N VAL A 167 -10.25 -14.05 -22.52
CA VAL A 167 -9.72 -13.63 -23.80
C VAL A 167 -8.38 -14.32 -24.04
N ASN A 168 -8.18 -14.85 -25.24
CA ASN A 168 -6.91 -15.45 -25.64
C ASN A 168 -5.84 -14.35 -25.82
N SER A 169 -5.25 -13.92 -24.71
CA SER A 169 -4.29 -12.83 -24.65
C SER A 169 -2.87 -13.35 -24.85
N ARG A 170 -2.11 -12.69 -25.73
CA ARG A 170 -0.67 -12.96 -25.91
C ARG A 170 0.16 -12.17 -24.91
N ILE A 171 -0.34 -10.99 -24.51
CA ILE A 171 0.26 -10.09 -23.53
C ILE A 171 -0.80 -9.70 -22.51
N LEU A 172 -0.52 -9.88 -21.23
CA LEU A 172 -1.42 -9.54 -20.13
C LEU A 172 -0.73 -8.55 -19.19
N ILE A 173 -1.33 -7.37 -19.04
CA ILE A 173 -0.88 -6.32 -18.14
C ILE A 173 -1.75 -6.37 -16.88
N MET A 174 -1.14 -6.46 -15.70
CA MET A 174 -1.84 -6.49 -14.41
C MET A 174 -1.37 -5.34 -13.52
N ASP A 175 -2.22 -4.33 -13.31
CA ASP A 175 -1.92 -3.16 -12.48
C ASP A 175 -2.42 -3.36 -11.04
N GLU A 176 -1.52 -3.69 -10.11
CA GLU A 176 -1.79 -3.96 -8.69
C GLU A 176 -2.93 -4.97 -8.40
N PRO A 177 -2.91 -6.16 -9.03
CA PRO A 177 -4.03 -7.10 -8.98
C PRO A 177 -4.28 -7.71 -7.60
N THR A 178 -3.35 -7.58 -6.65
CA THR A 178 -3.43 -8.18 -5.30
C THR A 178 -3.97 -7.22 -4.24
N SER A 179 -4.19 -5.96 -4.56
CA SER A 179 -4.55 -4.91 -3.58
C SER A 179 -5.84 -5.18 -2.79
N ALA A 180 -6.77 -5.96 -3.34
CA ALA A 180 -8.04 -6.34 -2.73
C ALA A 180 -8.13 -7.83 -2.36
N LEU A 181 -7.05 -8.60 -2.56
CA LEU A 181 -7.03 -10.05 -2.38
C LEU A 181 -6.47 -10.43 -1.00
N SER A 182 -6.98 -11.53 -0.44
CA SER A 182 -6.41 -12.23 0.70
C SER A 182 -5.19 -13.06 0.29
N ALA A 183 -4.36 -13.46 1.26
CA ALA A 183 -3.16 -14.25 1.00
C ALA A 183 -3.43 -15.54 0.20
N SER A 184 -4.54 -16.25 0.50
CA SER A 184 -4.94 -17.45 -0.26
C SER A 184 -5.32 -17.12 -1.70
N GLU A 185 -6.03 -16.01 -1.94
CA GLU A 185 -6.38 -15.58 -3.30
C GLU A 185 -5.14 -15.14 -4.10
N VAL A 186 -4.15 -14.53 -3.44
CA VAL A 186 -2.85 -14.19 -4.05
C VAL A 186 -2.09 -15.43 -4.50
N GLU A 187 -2.04 -16.48 -3.68
CA GLU A 187 -1.38 -17.75 -4.04
C GLU A 187 -2.01 -18.39 -5.29
N VAL A 188 -3.35 -18.37 -5.38
CA VAL A 188 -4.08 -18.86 -6.55
C VAL A 188 -3.76 -18.02 -7.79
N LEU A 189 -3.75 -16.69 -7.67
CA LEU A 189 -3.35 -15.81 -8.77
C LEU A 189 -1.92 -16.14 -9.26
N PHE A 190 -0.98 -16.37 -8.35
CA PHE A 190 0.39 -16.72 -8.71
C PHE A 190 0.49 -18.06 -9.44
N LYS A 191 -0.34 -19.04 -9.06
CA LYS A 191 -0.47 -20.30 -9.79
C LYS A 191 -0.96 -20.06 -11.23
N VAL A 192 -2.02 -19.27 -11.39
CA VAL A 192 -2.55 -18.91 -12.72
C VAL A 192 -1.51 -18.18 -13.57
N ILE A 193 -0.76 -17.25 -12.99
CA ILE A 193 0.34 -16.53 -13.67
C ILE A 193 1.39 -17.51 -14.20
N ARG A 194 1.79 -18.50 -13.40
CA ARG A 194 2.74 -19.54 -13.82
C ARG A 194 2.20 -20.40 -14.96
N ASP A 195 0.91 -20.75 -14.92
CA ASP A 195 0.27 -21.54 -15.97
C ASP A 195 0.11 -20.75 -17.28
N LEU A 196 -0.20 -19.46 -17.22
CA LEU A 196 -0.21 -18.57 -18.37
C LEU A 196 1.18 -18.43 -18.99
N LYS A 197 2.19 -18.23 -18.15
CA LYS A 197 3.60 -18.17 -18.56
C LYS A 197 4.01 -19.45 -19.30
N ALA A 198 3.66 -20.62 -18.76
CA ALA A 198 3.94 -21.91 -19.39
C ALA A 198 3.24 -22.10 -20.75
N ARG A 199 2.10 -21.42 -20.96
CA ARG A 199 1.38 -21.34 -22.24
C ARG A 199 1.96 -20.30 -23.22
N GLY A 200 3.01 -19.58 -22.83
CA GLY A 200 3.67 -18.57 -23.66
C GLY A 200 3.06 -17.18 -23.58
N VAL A 201 2.17 -16.91 -22.62
CA VAL A 201 1.63 -15.56 -22.41
C VAL A 201 2.72 -14.71 -21.76
N ALA A 202 2.97 -13.53 -22.33
CA ALA A 202 3.86 -12.54 -21.72
C ALA A 202 3.09 -11.70 -20.70
N ILE A 203 3.65 -11.49 -19.52
CA ILE A 203 2.94 -10.84 -18.42
C ILE A 203 3.71 -9.58 -18.01
N VAL A 204 3.02 -8.45 -17.93
CA VAL A 204 3.52 -7.24 -17.28
C VAL A 204 2.83 -7.11 -15.94
N TYR A 205 3.59 -7.14 -14.86
CA TYR A 205 3.06 -7.10 -13.50
C TYR A 205 3.48 -5.83 -12.78
N ILE A 206 2.53 -5.08 -12.23
CA ILE A 206 2.80 -3.87 -11.45
C ILE A 206 2.36 -4.13 -10.02
N SER A 207 3.25 -3.85 -9.06
CA SER A 207 2.93 -3.99 -7.65
C SER A 207 3.80 -3.07 -6.79
N HIS A 208 3.25 -2.64 -5.66
CA HIS A 208 3.98 -2.02 -4.56
C HIS A 208 4.34 -3.03 -3.44
N HIS A 209 3.76 -4.23 -3.47
CA HIS A 209 4.14 -5.36 -2.60
C HIS A 209 5.38 -6.05 -3.17
N LEU A 210 6.56 -5.52 -2.84
CA LEU A 210 7.82 -5.90 -3.46
C LEU A 210 8.19 -7.38 -3.24
N GLU A 211 8.01 -7.88 -2.00
CA GLU A 211 8.34 -9.27 -1.64
C GLU A 211 7.47 -10.28 -2.39
N GLU A 212 6.18 -10.01 -2.51
CA GLU A 212 5.24 -10.85 -3.28
C GLU A 212 5.58 -10.85 -4.76
N ALA A 213 5.78 -9.66 -5.34
CA ALA A 213 6.07 -9.51 -6.76
C ALA A 213 7.37 -10.22 -7.17
N LEU A 214 8.41 -10.16 -6.31
CA LEU A 214 9.69 -10.86 -6.50
C LEU A 214 9.57 -12.37 -6.67
N GLN A 215 8.51 -13.00 -6.16
CA GLN A 215 8.29 -14.44 -6.26
C GLN A 215 7.93 -14.88 -7.68
N ILE A 216 7.35 -13.99 -8.48
CA ILE A 216 6.89 -14.27 -9.85
C ILE A 216 7.74 -13.58 -10.92
N THR A 217 8.55 -12.59 -10.57
CA THR A 217 9.36 -11.82 -11.52
C THR A 217 10.37 -12.69 -12.27
N ASP A 218 10.41 -12.58 -13.60
CA ASP A 218 11.52 -13.05 -14.43
C ASP A 218 12.46 -11.91 -14.82
N HIS A 219 11.89 -10.74 -15.12
CA HIS A 219 12.61 -9.51 -15.44
C HIS A 219 12.07 -8.34 -14.62
N ALA A 220 12.93 -7.63 -13.92
CA ALA A 220 12.56 -6.40 -13.22
C ALA A 220 12.90 -5.17 -14.05
N VAL A 221 12.00 -4.20 -14.03
CA VAL A 221 12.25 -2.85 -14.52
C VAL A 221 11.87 -1.88 -13.41
N VAL A 222 12.72 -0.87 -13.18
CA VAL A 222 12.45 0.18 -12.19
C VAL A 222 12.27 1.52 -12.90
N LEU A 223 11.13 2.16 -12.65
CA LEU A 223 10.83 3.52 -13.07
C LEU A 223 10.96 4.48 -11.88
N ARG A 224 11.59 5.63 -12.12
CA ARG A 224 11.65 6.77 -11.19
C ARG A 224 11.60 8.08 -11.98
N ASP A 225 10.78 9.02 -11.53
CA ASP A 225 10.63 10.35 -12.15
C ASP A 225 10.38 10.33 -13.67
N GLY A 226 9.64 9.33 -14.16
CA GLY A 226 9.34 9.14 -15.58
C GLY A 226 10.47 8.56 -16.42
N ALA A 227 11.58 8.15 -15.82
CA ALA A 227 12.72 7.50 -16.48
C ALA A 227 12.92 6.08 -15.96
N MET A 228 13.44 5.19 -16.81
CA MET A 228 13.89 3.87 -16.39
C MET A 228 15.25 3.99 -15.72
N THR A 229 15.33 3.67 -14.43
CA THR A 229 16.58 3.73 -13.65
C THR A 229 17.35 2.43 -13.69
N ALA A 230 16.65 1.29 -13.84
CA ALA A 230 17.28 -0.01 -13.91
C ALA A 230 16.43 -1.03 -14.65
N ASN A 231 17.10 -2.01 -15.26
CA ASN A 231 16.51 -3.29 -15.65
C ASN A 231 17.47 -4.42 -15.27
N ALA A 232 16.93 -5.59 -14.92
CA ALA A 232 17.74 -6.76 -14.63
C ALA A 232 16.91 -8.06 -14.69
N PRO A 233 17.52 -9.19 -15.06
CA PRO A 233 16.91 -10.51 -14.93
C PRO A 233 16.82 -10.96 -13.46
N ARG A 234 15.98 -11.96 -13.20
CA ARG A 234 15.65 -12.44 -11.84
C ARG A 234 16.85 -12.84 -10.99
N ASP A 235 17.92 -13.37 -11.59
CA ASP A 235 19.13 -13.82 -10.88
C ASP A 235 20.03 -12.67 -10.39
N GLN A 236 19.76 -11.44 -10.84
CA GLN A 236 20.51 -10.23 -10.50
C GLN A 236 19.74 -9.27 -9.60
N ILE A 237 18.55 -9.68 -9.14
CA ILE A 237 17.68 -8.84 -8.33
C ILE A 237 17.34 -9.49 -7.00
N ASP A 238 17.30 -8.65 -5.98
CA ASP A 238 16.72 -8.89 -4.68
C ASP A 238 15.93 -7.64 -4.25
N LEU A 239 15.34 -7.70 -3.05
CA LEU A 239 14.57 -6.60 -2.51
C LEU A 239 15.41 -5.33 -2.37
N GLU A 240 16.66 -5.46 -1.92
CA GLU A 240 17.60 -4.36 -1.75
C GLU A 240 17.90 -3.66 -3.09
N TRP A 241 18.14 -4.43 -4.15
CA TRP A 241 18.36 -3.92 -5.49
C TRP A 241 17.16 -3.12 -6.00
N ILE A 242 15.93 -3.61 -5.80
CA ILE A 242 14.72 -2.92 -6.24
C ILE A 242 14.60 -1.59 -5.51
N VAL A 243 14.68 -1.63 -4.17
CA VAL A 243 14.53 -0.45 -3.32
C VAL A 243 15.60 0.60 -3.65
N ARG A 244 16.86 0.18 -3.79
CA ARG A 244 17.97 1.05 -4.18
C ARG A 244 17.73 1.75 -5.52
N ASN A 245 17.16 1.05 -6.50
CA ASN A 245 16.88 1.63 -7.81
C ASN A 245 15.58 2.46 -7.86
N MET A 246 14.64 2.20 -6.93
CA MET A 246 13.40 2.96 -6.78
C MET A 246 13.62 4.30 -6.09
N VAL A 247 14.49 4.33 -5.08
CA VAL A 247 14.65 5.50 -4.19
C VAL A 247 16.03 6.14 -4.33
N GLY A 248 17.08 5.34 -4.55
CA GLY A 248 18.48 5.77 -4.72
C GLY A 248 19.46 5.02 -3.80
N GLU A 249 20.77 5.23 -4.00
CA GLU A 249 21.85 4.55 -3.24
C GLU A 249 21.88 4.89 -1.74
N ASN A 250 21.11 5.88 -1.29
CA ASN A 250 21.05 6.32 0.12
C ASN A 250 19.71 5.97 0.78
N PHE A 251 19.02 4.91 0.35
CA PHE A 251 17.81 4.49 1.03
C PHE A 251 18.14 3.83 2.36
N ASP A 252 17.98 4.60 3.42
CA ASP A 252 18.08 4.19 4.81
C ASP A 252 16.82 4.73 5.49
N LEU A 253 15.97 3.84 6.03
CA LEU A 253 14.85 4.24 6.89
C LEU A 253 15.33 4.85 8.21
N GLY A 254 16.64 4.80 8.46
CA GLY A 254 17.35 5.22 9.64
C GLY A 254 17.72 4.01 10.49
N SER A 255 18.63 4.28 11.42
CA SER A 255 18.87 3.44 12.59
C SER A 255 18.25 4.11 13.83
N PRO A 256 18.11 3.40 14.96
CA PRO A 256 17.64 4.01 16.19
C PRO A 256 18.50 5.23 16.52
N PRO A 257 17.89 6.38 16.87
CA PRO A 257 18.67 7.59 17.12
C PRO A 257 19.67 7.38 18.25
N GLU A 258 20.94 7.69 17.99
CA GLU A 258 22.00 7.65 18.99
C GLU A 258 22.24 9.04 19.61
N GLY A 259 22.95 9.05 20.74
CA GLY A 259 23.46 10.28 21.35
C GLY A 259 22.51 11.00 22.32
N HIS A 260 21.35 10.41 22.65
CA HIS A 260 20.45 10.86 23.71
C HIS A 260 20.19 9.76 24.74
N GLY A 261 19.81 10.16 25.96
CA GLY A 261 19.49 9.23 27.04
C GLY A 261 18.01 8.85 27.05
N ILE A 262 17.70 7.56 27.17
CA ILE A 262 16.34 7.08 27.41
C ILE A 262 15.93 7.44 28.84
N GLY A 263 14.82 8.16 28.99
CA GLY A 263 14.33 8.69 30.26
C GLY A 263 13.42 7.74 31.05
N GLU A 264 12.60 8.32 31.93
CA GLU A 264 11.61 7.61 32.73
C GLU A 264 10.45 7.07 31.86
N VAL A 265 9.67 6.13 32.41
CA VAL A 265 8.49 5.57 31.76
C VAL A 265 7.44 6.67 31.52
N ALA A 266 7.17 6.96 30.26
CA ALA A 266 6.20 7.97 29.85
C ALA A 266 4.80 7.38 29.65
N LEU A 267 4.71 6.16 29.11
CA LEU A 267 3.47 5.40 28.96
C LEU A 267 3.68 4.02 29.56
N SER A 268 2.76 3.57 30.42
CA SER A 268 2.72 2.19 30.91
C SER A 268 1.34 1.61 30.70
N ILE A 269 1.29 0.49 29.98
CA ILE A 269 0.13 -0.35 29.73
C ILE A 269 0.33 -1.61 30.56
N ARG A 270 -0.68 -2.00 31.34
CA ARG A 270 -0.65 -3.17 32.22
C ARG A 270 -1.88 -4.03 32.01
N ASP A 271 -1.66 -5.31 31.70
CA ASP A 271 -2.67 -6.37 31.59
C ASP A 271 -3.89 -5.93 30.78
N LEU A 272 -3.66 -5.25 29.65
CA LEU A 272 -4.72 -4.65 28.85
C LEU A 272 -5.51 -5.72 28.11
N ASP A 273 -6.82 -5.73 28.36
CA ASP A 273 -7.77 -6.59 27.65
C ASP A 273 -8.71 -5.74 26.80
N VAL A 274 -8.86 -6.08 25.51
CA VAL A 274 -9.79 -5.43 24.58
C VAL A 274 -10.69 -6.49 23.95
N PRO A 275 -12.03 -6.37 24.09
CA PRO A 275 -12.97 -7.29 23.44
C PRO A 275 -12.89 -7.22 21.91
N ASP A 276 -13.02 -8.36 21.26
CA ASP A 276 -13.22 -8.44 19.81
C ASP A 276 -14.65 -7.96 19.45
N ALA A 277 -14.76 -7.10 18.44
CA ALA A 277 -16.03 -6.60 17.91
C ALA A 277 -16.95 -7.72 17.37
N SER A 278 -16.39 -8.90 17.07
CA SER A 278 -17.14 -10.07 16.56
C SER A 278 -18.00 -10.79 17.62
N GLY A 279 -17.90 -10.43 18.90
CA GLY A 279 -18.87 -10.78 19.94
C GLY A 279 -18.83 -12.20 20.50
N LYS A 280 -17.79 -13.00 20.24
CA LYS A 280 -17.67 -14.39 20.71
C LYS A 280 -16.67 -14.57 21.86
N ASP A 281 -16.85 -13.97 23.04
CA ASP A 281 -15.95 -14.10 24.22
C ASP A 281 -14.44 -14.03 23.90
N ARG A 282 -14.09 -13.42 22.76
CA ARG A 282 -12.76 -13.41 22.19
C ARG A 282 -12.18 -12.03 22.48
N LEU A 283 -10.94 -12.02 22.89
CA LEU A 283 -10.20 -10.80 23.12
C LEU A 283 -9.39 -10.49 21.86
N ALA A 284 -9.55 -9.27 21.34
CA ALA A 284 -8.66 -8.73 20.32
C ALA A 284 -7.27 -8.45 20.91
N VAL A 285 -7.23 -8.10 22.20
CA VAL A 285 -6.01 -7.91 23.00
C VAL A 285 -6.20 -8.60 24.35
N ASP A 286 -5.25 -9.42 24.77
CA ASP A 286 -5.36 -10.36 25.90
C ASP A 286 -4.13 -10.25 26.80
N GLY A 287 -4.28 -9.49 27.90
CA GLY A 287 -3.29 -9.35 28.96
C GLY A 287 -2.00 -8.65 28.53
N VAL A 288 -2.06 -7.65 27.65
CA VAL A 288 -0.84 -7.02 27.14
C VAL A 288 -0.28 -5.96 28.10
N SER A 289 1.02 -6.07 28.39
CA SER A 289 1.78 -5.11 29.21
C SER A 289 2.98 -4.55 28.44
N ILE A 290 3.06 -3.22 28.31
CA ILE A 290 4.12 -2.51 27.57
C ILE A 290 4.47 -1.22 28.32
N ASP A 291 5.76 -0.93 28.46
CA ASP A 291 6.25 0.38 28.90
C ASP A 291 6.94 1.10 27.75
N VAL A 292 6.72 2.40 27.61
CA VAL A 292 7.44 3.26 26.65
C VAL A 292 8.04 4.42 27.41
N ARG A 293 9.35 4.60 27.30
CA ARG A 293 10.11 5.65 28.01
C ARG A 293 10.24 6.93 27.19
N ALA A 294 10.48 8.04 27.89
CA ALA A 294 10.76 9.32 27.24
C ALA A 294 12.01 9.21 26.36
N GLY A 295 11.89 9.63 25.10
CA GLY A 295 12.93 9.50 24.08
C GLY A 295 13.14 8.08 23.53
N GLU A 296 12.30 7.12 23.93
CA GLU A 296 12.31 5.76 23.37
C GLU A 296 11.36 5.67 22.17
N ILE A 297 11.77 4.89 21.16
CA ILE A 297 10.94 4.48 20.04
C ILE A 297 10.71 2.97 20.16
N VAL A 298 9.46 2.58 20.39
CA VAL A 298 9.03 1.18 20.47
C VAL A 298 8.19 0.85 19.24
N CYS A 299 8.51 -0.25 18.57
CA CYS A 299 7.77 -0.79 17.44
C CYS A 299 6.93 -1.98 17.89
N ILE A 300 5.66 -2.04 17.47
CA ILE A 300 4.78 -3.19 17.58
C ILE A 300 4.64 -3.83 16.20
N TYR A 301 5.31 -4.96 16.01
CA TYR A 301 5.15 -5.78 14.82
C TYR A 301 4.02 -6.79 14.99
N GLY A 302 3.23 -7.02 13.94
CA GLY A 302 2.25 -8.10 13.93
C GLY A 302 1.47 -8.16 12.63
N LEU A 303 1.02 -9.36 12.26
CA LEU A 303 0.20 -9.56 11.07
C LEU A 303 -1.21 -8.95 11.24
N MET A 304 -1.98 -8.90 10.15
CA MET A 304 -3.39 -8.51 10.22
C MET A 304 -4.15 -9.36 11.24
N GLY A 305 -4.95 -8.70 12.08
CA GLY A 305 -5.68 -9.35 13.18
C GLY A 305 -4.84 -9.68 14.41
N ALA A 306 -3.60 -9.19 14.52
CA ALA A 306 -2.78 -9.36 15.73
C ALA A 306 -3.26 -8.55 16.94
N GLY A 307 -4.19 -7.61 16.78
CA GLY A 307 -4.73 -6.77 17.86
C GLY A 307 -4.04 -5.40 18.03
N ARG A 308 -3.24 -4.96 17.05
CA ARG A 308 -2.41 -3.73 17.13
C ARG A 308 -3.28 -2.47 17.18
N THR A 309 -4.17 -2.33 16.19
CA THR A 309 -5.11 -1.21 16.08
C THR A 309 -6.04 -1.15 17.29
N GLU A 310 -6.60 -2.29 17.70
CA GLU A 310 -7.51 -2.36 18.85
C GLU A 310 -6.81 -1.95 20.15
N MET A 311 -5.55 -2.34 20.35
CA MET A 311 -4.74 -1.88 21.46
C MET A 311 -4.57 -0.36 21.42
N MET A 312 -4.08 0.18 20.30
CA MET A 312 -3.78 1.61 20.17
C MET A 312 -5.04 2.47 20.32
N GLU A 313 -6.16 2.08 19.71
CA GLU A 313 -7.43 2.78 19.86
C GLU A 313 -7.97 2.71 21.29
N CYS A 314 -7.78 1.59 22.00
CA CYS A 314 -8.14 1.47 23.41
C CYS A 314 -7.27 2.38 24.29
N VAL A 315 -5.96 2.41 24.07
CA VAL A 315 -5.01 3.28 24.78
C VAL A 315 -5.29 4.76 24.49
N ALA A 316 -5.73 5.10 23.27
CA ALA A 316 -6.16 6.45 22.92
C ALA A 316 -7.53 6.83 23.55
N GLY A 317 -8.27 5.86 24.07
CA GLY A 317 -9.58 6.06 24.70
C GLY A 317 -10.77 6.04 23.73
N ARG A 318 -10.57 5.58 22.49
CA ARG A 318 -11.63 5.34 21.48
C ARG A 318 -12.39 4.04 21.78
N LEU A 319 -11.67 2.96 22.07
CA LEU A 319 -12.24 1.72 22.58
C LEU A 319 -12.19 1.69 24.12
N ARG A 320 -13.03 0.83 24.72
CA ARG A 320 -13.03 0.59 26.17
C ARG A 320 -12.30 -0.71 26.46
N SER A 321 -11.44 -0.68 27.47
CA SER A 321 -10.81 -1.90 27.98
C SER A 321 -11.80 -2.71 28.83
N ASN A 322 -11.64 -4.03 28.80
CA ASN A 322 -12.35 -4.97 29.67
C ASN A 322 -11.53 -5.34 30.92
N GLY A 323 -10.27 -4.91 30.96
CA GLY A 323 -9.28 -5.19 32.00
C GLY A 323 -8.05 -4.30 31.85
N GLY A 324 -7.16 -4.36 32.83
CA GLY A 324 -5.90 -3.63 32.80
C GLY A 324 -5.98 -2.13 33.11
N SER A 325 -4.84 -1.48 33.01
CA SER A 325 -4.68 -0.04 33.23
C SER A 325 -3.70 0.61 32.27
N VAL A 326 -3.90 1.90 32.03
CA VAL A 326 -3.04 2.76 31.22
C VAL A 326 -2.65 3.95 32.08
N THR A 327 -1.35 4.12 32.31
CA THR A 327 -0.80 5.29 33.01
C THR A 327 0.08 6.11 32.08
N LEU A 328 -0.03 7.44 32.18
CA LEU A 328 0.72 8.42 31.41
C LEU A 328 1.48 9.30 32.40
N LEU A 329 2.81 9.27 32.34
CA LEU A 329 3.69 9.99 33.27
C LEU A 329 3.35 9.70 34.75
N GLY A 330 3.00 8.45 35.05
CA GLY A 330 2.60 7.98 36.38
C GLY A 330 1.14 8.26 36.76
N GLU A 331 0.37 8.97 35.93
CA GLU A 331 -1.05 9.25 36.20
C GLU A 331 -1.96 8.26 35.47
N ASP A 332 -2.95 7.68 36.16
CA ASP A 332 -3.94 6.79 35.55
C ASP A 332 -4.85 7.57 34.59
N VAL A 333 -4.80 7.18 33.31
CA VAL A 333 -5.61 7.75 32.24
C VAL A 333 -6.67 6.78 31.72
N THR A 334 -6.75 5.55 32.25
CA THR A 334 -7.58 4.43 31.75
C THR A 334 -9.02 4.83 31.45
N ARG A 335 -9.64 5.65 32.29
CA ARG A 335 -11.05 6.06 32.18
C ARG A 335 -11.27 7.44 31.55
N LEU A 336 -10.19 8.15 31.19
CA LEU A 336 -10.28 9.48 30.58
C LEU A 336 -10.76 9.40 29.13
N ARG A 337 -11.44 10.46 28.70
CA ARG A 337 -11.87 10.66 27.31
C ARG A 337 -10.68 11.04 26.43
N ILE A 338 -10.83 10.87 25.13
CA ILE A 338 -9.81 11.22 24.12
C ILE A 338 -9.29 12.65 24.33
N SER A 339 -10.17 13.63 24.47
CA SER A 339 -9.77 15.04 24.67
C SER A 339 -8.93 15.27 25.92
N GLU A 340 -9.21 14.54 27.01
CA GLU A 340 -8.47 14.64 28.27
C GLU A 340 -7.10 13.98 28.16
N ARG A 341 -6.99 12.88 27.41
CA ARG A 341 -5.71 12.22 27.09
C ARG A 341 -4.82 13.10 26.21
N ILE A 342 -5.40 13.71 25.16
CA ILE A 342 -4.69 14.69 24.32
C ILE A 342 -4.17 15.85 25.17
N ALA A 343 -5.00 16.43 26.04
CA ALA A 343 -4.60 17.52 26.92
C ALA A 343 -3.47 17.15 27.91
N ARG A 344 -3.34 15.86 28.25
CA ARG A 344 -2.25 15.33 29.08
C ARG A 344 -1.02 14.90 28.27
N GLY A 345 -1.10 14.98 26.94
CA GLY A 345 0.02 14.70 26.03
C GLY A 345 0.08 13.27 25.49
N LEU A 346 -1.04 12.54 25.45
CA LEU A 346 -1.14 11.25 24.76
C LEU A 346 -2.00 11.40 23.49
N VAL A 347 -1.41 11.10 22.33
CA VAL A 347 -2.07 11.23 21.02
C VAL A 347 -1.92 9.97 20.19
N LEU A 348 -2.83 9.78 19.23
CA LEU A 348 -2.82 8.69 18.25
C LEU A 348 -2.92 9.25 16.84
N VAL A 349 -2.01 8.82 15.96
CA VAL A 349 -2.15 8.89 14.50
C VAL A 349 -2.79 7.58 14.04
N PRO A 350 -4.01 7.60 13.47
CA PRO A 350 -4.75 6.38 13.12
C PRO A 350 -4.23 5.72 11.84
N GLU A 351 -4.55 4.44 11.67
CA GLU A 351 -4.24 3.65 10.46
C GLU A 351 -4.88 4.25 9.20
N ASP A 352 -6.19 4.52 9.24
CA ASP A 352 -6.91 5.13 8.12
C ASP A 352 -6.80 6.65 8.18
N ARG A 353 -5.74 7.17 7.55
CA ARG A 353 -5.52 8.62 7.44
C ARG A 353 -6.69 9.35 6.76
N GLN A 354 -7.39 8.73 5.82
CA GLN A 354 -8.40 9.42 5.02
C GLN A 354 -9.70 9.55 5.78
N ARG A 355 -10.09 8.49 6.49
CA ARG A 355 -11.32 8.40 7.25
C ARG A 355 -11.21 8.99 8.64
N ASP A 356 -10.16 8.63 9.39
CA ASP A 356 -9.99 8.98 10.79
C ASP A 356 -8.95 10.10 11.00
N GLY A 357 -7.98 10.24 10.08
CA GLY A 357 -6.89 11.22 10.21
C GLY A 357 -7.18 12.62 9.64
N LEU A 358 -8.00 12.72 8.59
CA LEU A 358 -8.20 13.97 7.81
C LEU A 358 -9.67 14.37 7.70
N VAL A 359 -9.89 15.69 7.64
CA VAL A 359 -11.17 16.24 7.19
C VAL A 359 -11.00 16.69 5.75
N GLN A 360 -11.52 15.89 4.82
CA GLN A 360 -11.29 16.04 3.37
C GLN A 360 -11.79 17.38 2.80
N THR A 361 -12.81 17.97 3.44
CA THR A 361 -13.40 19.25 3.04
C THR A 361 -12.62 20.47 3.56
N MET A 362 -11.64 20.26 4.44
CA MET A 362 -10.83 21.32 5.03
C MET A 362 -9.51 21.52 4.28
N SER A 363 -8.95 22.72 4.39
CA SER A 363 -7.62 23.00 3.87
C SER A 363 -6.53 22.28 4.67
N VAL A 364 -5.29 22.31 4.15
CA VAL A 364 -4.09 21.82 4.84
C VAL A 364 -3.94 22.48 6.22
N GLY A 365 -4.05 23.81 6.29
CA GLY A 365 -3.90 24.57 7.53
C GLY A 365 -5.00 24.28 8.55
N GLN A 366 -6.24 24.19 8.11
CA GLN A 366 -7.37 23.83 8.99
C GLN A 366 -7.21 22.41 9.55
N ASN A 367 -6.71 21.46 8.75
CA ASN A 367 -6.39 20.14 9.26
C ASN A 367 -5.30 20.21 10.33
N LEU A 368 -4.19 20.90 10.07
CA LEU A 368 -3.06 21.01 10.99
C LEU A 368 -3.45 21.63 12.34
N SER A 369 -4.24 22.72 12.33
CA SER A 369 -4.58 23.44 13.55
C SER A 369 -5.65 22.73 14.42
N LEU A 370 -6.44 21.81 13.83
CA LEU A 370 -7.68 21.29 14.42
C LEU A 370 -7.52 20.68 15.81
N ALA A 371 -6.50 19.83 16.02
CA ALA A 371 -6.29 19.18 17.31
C ALA A 371 -5.83 20.17 18.41
N SER A 372 -5.25 21.30 18.00
CA SER A 372 -4.80 22.39 18.87
C SER A 372 -5.79 23.56 18.98
N ILE A 373 -7.07 23.35 18.65
CA ILE A 373 -8.08 24.43 18.58
C ILE A 373 -8.19 25.27 19.86
N SER A 374 -7.93 24.68 21.03
CA SER A 374 -7.92 25.39 22.31
C SER A 374 -6.81 26.43 22.45
N GLU A 375 -5.70 26.33 21.70
CA GLU A 375 -4.58 27.28 21.79
C GLU A 375 -4.90 28.65 21.15
N PHE A 376 -5.74 28.64 20.11
CA PHE A 376 -6.12 29.85 19.39
C PHE A 376 -7.59 30.26 19.60
N THR A 377 -8.37 29.50 20.35
CA THR A 377 -9.75 29.82 20.71
C THR A 377 -9.86 30.39 22.12
N ARG A 378 -10.60 31.49 22.30
CA ARG A 378 -10.97 32.05 23.60
C ARG A 378 -12.46 32.42 23.61
N GLY A 379 -13.25 31.73 24.42
CA GLY A 379 -14.71 31.89 24.39
C GLY A 379 -15.26 31.54 23.01
N LEU A 380 -15.98 32.49 22.40
CA LEU A 380 -16.57 32.33 21.06
C LEU A 380 -15.66 32.81 19.91
N PHE A 381 -14.41 33.21 20.21
CA PHE A 381 -13.53 33.85 19.24
C PHE A 381 -12.28 33.01 18.96
N THR A 382 -11.98 32.80 17.68
CA THR A 382 -10.72 32.22 17.20
C THR A 382 -9.75 33.31 16.77
N SER A 383 -8.45 33.08 16.97
CA SER A 383 -7.39 34.02 16.59
C SER A 383 -6.66 33.55 15.34
N ASN A 384 -7.01 34.12 14.19
CA ASN A 384 -6.36 33.79 12.91
C ASN A 384 -4.83 33.97 12.96
N ARG A 385 -4.33 34.98 13.68
CA ARG A 385 -2.87 35.18 13.82
C ARG A 385 -2.19 34.03 14.55
N ARG A 386 -2.81 33.49 15.62
CA ARG A 386 -2.24 32.35 16.35
C ARG A 386 -2.37 31.06 15.54
N GLU A 387 -3.52 30.85 14.91
CA GLU A 387 -3.73 29.71 14.02
C GLU A 387 -2.72 29.69 12.87
N SER A 388 -2.52 30.82 12.18
CA SER A 388 -1.51 30.93 11.13
C SER A 388 -0.10 30.60 11.61
N GLY A 389 0.24 30.97 12.85
CA GLY A 389 1.53 30.60 13.45
C GLY A 389 1.70 29.09 13.58
N ILE A 390 0.71 28.41 14.20
CA ILE A 390 0.70 26.95 14.34
C ILE A 390 0.81 26.26 12.98
N VAL A 391 0.07 26.75 11.97
CA VAL A 391 0.09 26.18 10.62
C VAL A 391 1.46 26.34 9.96
N GLN A 392 2.08 27.52 10.06
CA GLN A 392 3.40 27.77 9.48
C GLN A 392 4.50 26.94 10.16
N ASP A 393 4.46 26.86 11.48
CA ASP A 393 5.38 26.04 12.25
C ASP A 393 5.22 24.56 11.89
N SER A 394 3.98 24.05 11.85
CA SER A 394 3.72 22.65 11.49
C SER A 394 4.13 22.31 10.05
N ILE A 395 3.92 23.20 9.08
CA ILE A 395 4.37 22.99 7.69
C ILE A 395 5.90 22.90 7.62
N ARG A 396 6.60 23.77 8.36
CA ARG A 396 8.06 23.81 8.40
C ARG A 396 8.62 22.59 9.13
N ASP A 397 8.19 22.37 10.36
CA ASP A 397 8.78 21.39 11.28
C ASP A 397 8.51 19.95 10.82
N VAL A 398 7.43 19.72 10.06
CA VAL A 398 7.08 18.41 9.47
C VAL A 398 7.41 18.35 7.96
N HIS A 399 8.12 19.35 7.44
CA HIS A 399 8.57 19.42 6.04
C HIS A 399 7.46 19.14 5.00
N ILE A 400 6.26 19.69 5.19
CA ILE A 400 5.10 19.42 4.32
C ILE A 400 5.28 20.18 3.00
N LYS A 401 5.33 19.45 1.88
CA LYS A 401 5.42 20.02 0.54
C LYS A 401 4.00 20.45 0.10
N THR A 402 3.72 21.75 0.17
CA THR A 402 2.40 22.34 -0.14
C THR A 402 2.54 23.78 -0.64
N ASP A 403 1.55 24.28 -1.39
CA ASP A 403 1.41 25.70 -1.77
C ASP A 403 0.99 26.59 -0.59
N GLY A 404 0.84 26.00 0.60
CA GLY A 404 0.59 26.69 1.87
C GLY A 404 -0.63 26.15 2.61
N GLY A 405 -0.95 26.76 3.75
CA GLY A 405 -2.08 26.33 4.59
C GLY A 405 -3.47 26.48 3.95
N GLY A 406 -3.59 27.26 2.86
CA GLY A 406 -4.83 27.43 2.12
C GLY A 406 -5.10 26.35 1.06
N ALA A 407 -4.11 25.50 0.75
CA ALA A 407 -4.26 24.45 -0.25
C ALA A 407 -5.32 23.42 0.18
N ALA A 408 -6.00 22.83 -0.81
CA ALA A 408 -6.93 21.73 -0.56
C ALA A 408 -6.16 20.48 -0.14
N ILE A 409 -6.64 19.75 0.87
CA ILE A 409 -5.92 18.55 1.34
C ILE A 409 -5.82 17.46 0.25
N GLY A 410 -6.84 17.37 -0.62
CA GLY A 410 -6.87 16.43 -1.74
C GLY A 410 -5.86 16.72 -2.85
N SER A 411 -5.22 17.89 -2.88
CA SER A 411 -4.16 18.18 -3.87
C SER A 411 -2.78 17.67 -3.44
N LEU A 412 -2.63 17.22 -2.20
CA LEU A 412 -1.37 16.68 -1.69
C LEU A 412 -1.20 15.19 -2.04
N SER A 413 0.05 14.76 -2.21
CA SER A 413 0.37 13.32 -2.31
C SER A 413 0.07 12.59 -1.00
N GLY A 414 -0.09 11.26 -1.05
CA GLY A 414 -0.33 10.44 0.13
C GLY A 414 0.69 10.65 1.25
N GLY A 415 1.98 10.74 0.92
CA GLY A 415 3.04 11.05 1.88
C GLY A 415 2.89 12.41 2.56
N ASN A 416 2.53 13.46 1.82
CA ASN A 416 2.31 14.78 2.42
C ASN A 416 0.99 14.85 3.21
N GLN A 417 -0.03 14.12 2.79
CA GLN A 417 -1.25 13.94 3.58
C GLN A 417 -0.93 13.26 4.92
N GLN A 418 -0.09 12.23 4.94
CA GLN A 418 0.34 11.56 6.17
C GLN A 418 1.09 12.52 7.10
N LYS A 419 2.01 13.31 6.56
CA LYS A 419 2.71 14.35 7.33
C LYS A 419 1.76 15.42 7.89
N VAL A 420 0.67 15.74 7.21
CA VAL A 420 -0.39 16.61 7.77
C VAL A 420 -1.08 15.96 8.98
N VAL A 421 -1.39 14.66 8.94
CA VAL A 421 -2.00 13.96 10.08
C VAL A 421 -1.02 13.90 11.26
N ILE A 422 0.24 13.56 11.01
CA ILE A 422 1.29 13.54 12.04
C ILE A 422 1.47 14.95 12.62
N GLY A 423 1.61 15.96 11.77
CA GLY A 423 1.79 17.35 12.19
C GLY A 423 0.62 17.90 13.00
N LYS A 424 -0.62 17.51 12.66
CA LYS A 424 -1.82 17.82 13.47
C LYS A 424 -1.68 17.32 14.91
N MET A 425 -1.18 16.10 15.09
CA MET A 425 -1.00 15.52 16.43
C MET A 425 0.21 16.14 17.15
N LEU A 426 1.33 16.36 16.45
CA LEU A 426 2.53 17.00 17.02
C LEU A 426 2.29 18.46 17.42
N ALA A 427 1.39 19.18 16.74
CA ALA A 427 1.00 20.54 17.10
C ALA A 427 0.38 20.64 18.51
N THR A 428 -0.13 19.52 19.06
CA THR A 428 -0.61 19.46 20.45
C THR A 428 0.50 19.35 21.50
N LYS A 429 1.78 19.27 21.06
CA LYS A 429 2.98 19.11 21.89
C LYS A 429 2.89 17.89 22.83
N PRO A 430 2.65 16.68 22.28
CA PRO A 430 2.47 15.48 23.08
C PRO A 430 3.74 15.11 23.84
N LYS A 431 3.57 14.26 24.84
CA LYS A 431 4.65 13.56 25.57
C LYS A 431 4.81 12.13 25.07
N VAL A 432 3.73 11.56 24.57
CA VAL A 432 3.68 10.23 23.96
C VAL A 432 2.87 10.33 22.67
N VAL A 433 3.46 9.89 21.56
CA VAL A 433 2.77 9.73 20.28
C VAL A 433 2.64 8.24 19.96
N MET A 434 1.42 7.81 19.66
CA MET A 434 1.15 6.49 19.10
C MET A 434 0.87 6.64 17.60
N LEU A 435 1.42 5.77 16.76
CA LEU A 435 1.15 5.77 15.32
C LEU A 435 0.78 4.37 14.84
N ASP A 436 -0.42 4.23 14.32
CA ASP A 436 -0.88 2.96 13.77
C ASP A 436 -0.59 2.90 12.27
N GLU A 437 0.25 1.97 11.83
CA GLU A 437 0.68 1.79 10.43
C GLU A 437 1.05 3.12 9.73
N PRO A 438 2.02 3.91 10.28
CA PRO A 438 2.28 5.29 9.84
C PRO A 438 2.76 5.41 8.38
N SER A 439 3.19 4.31 7.79
CA SER A 439 3.73 4.17 6.45
C SER A 439 2.72 3.63 5.43
N ARG A 440 1.49 3.32 5.85
CA ARG A 440 0.49 2.69 4.98
C ARG A 440 0.12 3.61 3.82
N GLY A 441 0.26 3.10 2.60
CA GLY A 441 -0.16 3.80 1.38
C GLY A 441 0.60 5.11 1.12
N ILE A 442 1.85 5.22 1.58
CA ILE A 442 2.80 6.27 1.19
C ILE A 442 4.02 5.63 0.49
N ASP A 443 4.66 6.39 -0.40
CA ASP A 443 5.84 5.92 -1.11
C ASP A 443 7.06 5.78 -0.18
N VAL A 444 8.05 5.05 -0.66
CA VAL A 444 9.23 4.66 0.12
C VAL A 444 10.07 5.88 0.54
N GLY A 445 10.19 6.90 -0.30
CA GLY A 445 10.83 8.17 0.08
C GLY A 445 10.08 8.91 1.20
N ALA A 446 8.75 8.96 1.13
CA ALA A 446 7.91 9.53 2.18
C ALA A 446 7.97 8.74 3.49
N LYS A 447 8.15 7.40 3.44
CA LYS A 447 8.40 6.59 4.64
C LYS A 447 9.65 7.07 5.38
N ALA A 448 10.76 7.22 4.68
CA ALA A 448 12.01 7.71 5.28
C ALA A 448 11.84 9.11 5.91
N GLU A 449 11.12 10.02 5.24
CA GLU A 449 10.81 11.34 5.82
C GLU A 449 9.99 11.22 7.12
N VAL A 450 8.99 10.32 7.17
CA VAL A 450 8.16 10.09 8.38
C VAL A 450 8.97 9.48 9.52
N PHE A 451 9.76 8.45 9.27
CA PHE A 451 10.59 7.83 10.33
C PHE A 451 11.70 8.77 10.81
N GLY A 452 12.25 9.61 9.93
CA GLY A 452 13.17 10.69 10.31
C GLY A 452 12.55 11.67 11.31
N LEU A 453 11.30 12.09 11.07
CA LEU A 453 10.55 12.96 12.00
C LEU A 453 10.33 12.31 13.38
N LEU A 454 10.06 11.01 13.42
CA LEU A 454 9.91 10.27 14.68
C LEU A 454 11.25 10.18 15.43
N ALA A 455 12.35 9.93 14.71
CA ALA A 455 13.69 9.90 15.28
C ALA A 455 14.11 11.26 15.85
N GLU A 456 13.81 12.36 15.15
CA GLU A 456 14.04 13.72 15.64
C GLU A 456 13.22 14.01 16.90
N GLY A 457 11.92 13.70 16.90
CA GLY A 457 11.07 13.87 18.08
C GLY A 457 11.57 13.07 19.29
N ALA A 458 12.05 11.83 19.08
CA ALA A 458 12.60 11.00 20.15
C ALA A 458 13.88 11.59 20.75
N ARG A 459 14.76 12.20 19.94
CA ARG A 459 15.94 12.91 20.46
C ARG A 459 15.55 14.08 21.36
N ASP A 460 14.42 14.73 21.07
CA ASP A 460 13.85 15.80 21.89
C ASP A 460 13.06 15.30 23.12
N GLY A 461 13.05 13.98 23.35
CA GLY A 461 12.44 13.34 24.53
C GLY A 461 10.99 12.89 24.34
N LEU A 462 10.45 12.95 23.12
CA LEU A 462 9.14 12.36 22.81
C LEU A 462 9.20 10.84 22.94
N ALA A 463 8.23 10.24 23.65
CA ALA A 463 8.07 8.79 23.63
C ALA A 463 7.24 8.38 22.41
N VAL A 464 7.75 7.45 21.61
CA VAL A 464 7.11 7.02 20.36
C VAL A 464 6.75 5.54 20.45
N LEU A 465 5.49 5.22 20.14
CA LEU A 465 5.02 3.86 19.95
C LEU A 465 4.39 3.75 18.57
N TYR A 466 4.93 2.95 17.66
CA TYR A 466 4.28 2.74 16.36
C TYR A 466 4.02 1.26 16.10
N SER A 467 2.99 0.96 15.32
CA SER A 467 2.71 -0.38 14.81
C SER A 467 3.10 -0.46 13.34
N THR A 468 3.50 -1.64 12.89
CA THR A 468 3.71 -1.92 11.46
C THR A 468 3.52 -3.40 11.16
N SER A 469 3.08 -3.69 9.94
CA SER A 469 3.06 -5.05 9.39
C SER A 469 4.28 -5.35 8.50
N GLU A 470 5.16 -4.37 8.31
CA GLU A 470 6.37 -4.50 7.49
C GLU A 470 7.62 -4.68 8.36
N VAL A 471 8.30 -5.84 8.27
CA VAL A 471 9.48 -6.14 9.10
C VAL A 471 10.62 -5.14 8.88
N GLY A 472 10.79 -4.64 7.66
CA GLY A 472 11.81 -3.63 7.34
C GLY A 472 11.65 -2.33 8.14
N GLU A 473 10.42 -1.98 8.51
CA GLU A 473 10.14 -0.81 9.35
C GLU A 473 10.40 -1.09 10.83
N CYS A 474 10.35 -2.34 11.27
CA CYS A 474 10.73 -2.70 12.64
C CYS A 474 12.23 -2.54 12.86
N LEU A 475 13.03 -2.89 11.84
CA LEU A 475 14.49 -2.89 11.88
C LEU A 475 15.12 -1.51 11.63
N SER A 476 14.32 -0.46 11.47
CA SER A 476 14.81 0.89 11.19
C SER A 476 15.11 1.70 12.46
N VAL A 477 14.16 2.52 12.93
CA VAL A 477 14.37 3.51 14.01
C VAL A 477 13.99 3.00 15.41
N ALA A 478 13.52 1.76 15.53
CA ALA A 478 13.04 1.23 16.80
C ALA A 478 14.19 0.87 17.74
N HIS A 479 14.16 1.41 18.96
CA HIS A 479 15.04 0.96 20.04
C HIS A 479 14.63 -0.42 20.56
N ARG A 480 13.36 -0.80 20.34
CA ARG A 480 12.79 -2.04 20.82
C ARG A 480 11.63 -2.49 19.95
N ILE A 481 11.57 -3.79 19.69
CA ILE A 481 10.59 -4.40 18.80
C ILE A 481 9.77 -5.40 19.61
N ILE A 482 8.46 -5.20 19.66
CA ILE A 482 7.50 -6.07 20.33
C ILE A 482 6.73 -6.81 19.24
N VAL A 483 6.78 -8.13 19.24
CA VAL A 483 6.01 -8.95 18.30
C VAL A 483 4.70 -9.34 18.97
N MET A 484 3.58 -8.93 18.35
CA MET A 484 2.23 -9.31 18.74
C MET A 484 1.69 -10.38 17.81
N ALA A 485 1.10 -11.42 18.41
CA ALA A 485 0.39 -12.47 17.69
C ALA A 485 -0.88 -12.86 18.47
N ARG A 486 -2.02 -12.89 17.75
CA ARG A 486 -3.33 -13.29 18.31
C ARG A 486 -3.68 -12.56 19.62
N GLY A 487 -3.47 -11.24 19.65
CA GLY A 487 -3.81 -10.38 20.78
C GLY A 487 -2.83 -10.43 21.96
N ARG A 488 -1.71 -11.17 21.87
CA ARG A 488 -0.72 -11.32 22.94
C ARG A 488 0.67 -10.90 22.45
N ILE A 489 1.54 -10.51 23.39
CA ILE A 489 2.97 -10.37 23.09
C ILE A 489 3.58 -11.76 22.96
N ALA A 490 4.16 -12.05 21.80
CA ALA A 490 4.85 -13.29 21.50
C ALA A 490 6.35 -13.21 21.83
N ALA A 491 6.98 -12.07 21.53
CA ALA A 491 8.40 -11.84 21.79
C ALA A 491 8.72 -10.34 21.90
N GLU A 492 9.87 -10.04 22.49
CA GLU A 492 10.45 -8.71 22.57
C GLU A 492 11.92 -8.80 22.16
N PHE A 493 12.35 -7.90 21.30
CA PHE A 493 13.71 -7.84 20.77
C PHE A 493 14.29 -6.43 20.89
N GLY A 494 15.62 -6.36 20.93
CA GLY A 494 16.37 -5.13 20.76
C GLY A 494 16.50 -4.72 19.28
N PRO A 495 17.25 -3.65 18.99
CA PRO A 495 17.45 -3.16 17.63
C PRO A 495 18.29 -4.12 16.76
N ASP A 496 19.10 -4.97 17.39
CA ASP A 496 19.98 -5.93 16.72
C ASP A 496 19.25 -7.20 16.22
N ALA A 497 17.92 -7.19 16.24
CA ALA A 497 17.10 -8.31 15.80
C ALA A 497 17.29 -8.60 14.31
N THR A 498 17.20 -9.87 13.94
CA THR A 498 17.17 -10.28 12.53
C THR A 498 15.73 -10.41 12.03
N LYS A 499 15.54 -10.26 10.70
CA LYS A 499 14.24 -10.46 10.06
C LYS A 499 13.66 -11.83 10.40
N GLU A 500 14.49 -12.87 10.36
CA GLU A 500 14.11 -14.26 10.63
C GLU A 500 13.59 -14.47 12.05
N GLN A 501 14.21 -13.82 13.05
CA GLN A 501 13.76 -13.89 14.44
C GLN A 501 12.38 -13.26 14.64
N ILE A 502 12.14 -12.11 14.01
CA ILE A 502 10.87 -11.39 14.09
C ILE A 502 9.75 -12.21 13.42
N MET A 503 10.00 -12.73 12.20
CA MET A 503 9.05 -13.57 11.46
C MET A 503 8.76 -14.90 12.18
N ALA A 504 9.77 -15.51 12.82
CA ALA A 504 9.54 -16.72 13.59
C ALA A 504 8.63 -16.48 14.80
N ALA A 505 8.79 -15.32 15.48
CA ALA A 505 7.97 -14.96 16.63
C ALA A 505 6.53 -14.57 16.25
N SER A 506 6.29 -14.05 15.04
CA SER A 506 4.93 -13.70 14.57
C SER A 506 4.11 -14.93 14.17
N GLY A 507 4.78 -16.08 13.98
CA GLY A 507 4.17 -17.35 13.59
C GLY A 507 4.29 -17.68 12.10
N GLU A 508 5.06 -16.91 11.31
CA GLU A 508 5.29 -17.21 9.88
C GLU A 508 6.22 -18.42 9.67
N ALA A 509 7.20 -18.66 10.54
CA ALA A 509 8.18 -19.73 10.34
C ALA A 509 7.60 -21.16 10.44
N VAL A 510 6.34 -21.32 10.83
CA VAL A 510 5.66 -22.64 10.91
C VAL A 510 4.83 -22.91 9.64
N ALA A 511 4.72 -21.95 8.72
CA ALA A 511 3.95 -22.07 7.48
C ALA A 511 4.80 -22.14 6.20
N ALA A 512 6.13 -22.20 6.31
CA ALA A 512 7.06 -22.32 5.17
C ALA A 512 7.30 -23.78 4.74
#